data_AF-Q533U0-F1
#
_entry.id   AF-Q533U0-F1
#
_cell.length_a   1.000
_cell.length_b   1.000
_cell.length_c   1.000
_cell.angle_alpha   90.00
_cell.angle_beta   90.00
_cell.angle_gamma   90.00
#
_symmetry.space_group_name_H-M   'P 1'
#
loop_
_entity.id
_entity.type
_entity.pdbx_description
1 polymer ?
#
loop_
_entity_poly.entity_id
_entity_poly.type
_entity_poly.pdbx_seq_one_letter_code
_entity_poly.pdbx_strand_id
1 'polypeptide(L)'
;TRDRLAKLNKELASAEQNKNHINIELKRKEEQLSSYEDKLFDVCGSQDFENDLDRLKEEIEKSSKQRAMLAGATAVYSQFITQLTDENQSCCPVCQRGFQTEAELQEVISDLQSKLRLAPDKL
;
A
#
# COMPACT_ATOMS: atom_id res chain seq x y z
N THR A 1 -71.78 -18.36 2.33
CA THR A 1 -70.72 -19.38 2.12
C THR A 1 -69.75 -18.99 1.03
N ARG A 2 -70.21 -18.49 -0.13
CA ARG A 2 -69.36 -18.08 -1.27
C ARG A 2 -68.41 -16.90 -0.98
N ASP A 3 -68.89 -15.84 -0.35
CA ASP A 3 -68.07 -14.66 -0.03
C ASP A 3 -66.94 -14.96 0.96
N ARG A 4 -67.21 -15.84 1.93
CA ARG A 4 -66.20 -16.28 2.90
C ARG A 4 -65.09 -17.08 2.20
N LEU A 5 -65.44 -17.92 1.23
CA LEU A 5 -64.47 -18.67 0.43
C LEU A 5 -63.62 -17.73 -0.43
N ALA A 6 -64.22 -16.73 -1.07
CA ALA A 6 -63.51 -15.73 -1.87
C ALA A 6 -62.52 -14.91 -1.02
N LYS A 7 -62.93 -14.52 0.19
CA LYS A 7 -62.07 -13.80 1.14
C LYS A 7 -60.86 -14.65 1.57
N LEU A 8 -61.09 -15.90 1.96
CA LEU A 8 -60.02 -16.82 2.35
C LEU A 8 -59.04 -17.10 1.21
N ASN A 9 -59.52 -17.24 -0.03
CA ASN A 9 -58.65 -17.42 -1.19
C ASN A 9 -57.77 -16.19 -1.47
N LYS A 10 -58.31 -14.97 -1.28
CA LYS A 10 -57.53 -13.73 -1.42
C LYS A 10 -56.47 -13.60 -0.34
N GLU A 11 -56.82 -13.94 0.90
CA GLU A 11 -55.87 -13.95 2.03
C GLU A 11 -54.76 -14.98 1.80
N LEU A 12 -55.11 -16.19 1.35
CA LEU A 12 -54.14 -17.24 1.03
C LEU A 12 -53.18 -16.80 -0.08
N ALA A 13 -53.70 -16.28 -1.20
CA ALA A 13 -52.86 -15.81 -2.31
C ALA A 13 -51.92 -14.67 -1.88
N SER A 14 -52.40 -13.74 -1.05
CA SER A 14 -51.56 -12.67 -0.51
C SER A 14 -50.48 -13.22 0.44
N ALA A 15 -50.82 -14.18 1.29
CA ALA A 15 -49.87 -14.80 2.20
C ALA A 15 -48.81 -15.62 1.44
N GLU A 16 -49.19 -16.34 0.40
CA GLU A 16 -48.26 -17.08 -0.47
C GLU A 16 -47.31 -16.16 -1.22
N GLN A 17 -47.82 -15.05 -1.77
CA GLN A 17 -46.99 -14.02 -2.40
C GLN A 17 -45.98 -13.46 -1.40
N ASN A 18 -46.43 -13.07 -0.20
CA ASN A 18 -45.56 -12.51 0.83
C ASN A 18 -44.51 -13.51 1.28
N LYS A 19 -44.89 -14.77 1.50
CA LYS A 19 -43.96 -15.85 1.85
C LYS A 19 -42.87 -15.99 0.79
N ASN A 20 -43.23 -16.01 -0.49
CA ASN A 20 -42.26 -16.15 -1.58
C ASN A 20 -41.34 -14.93 -1.65
N HIS A 21 -41.89 -13.72 -1.52
CA HIS A 21 -41.10 -12.50 -1.50
C HIS A 21 -40.09 -12.48 -0.35
N ILE A 22 -40.54 -12.79 0.87
CA ILE A 22 -39.67 -12.84 2.06
C ILE A 22 -38.58 -13.90 1.89
N ASN A 23 -38.91 -15.08 1.37
CA ASN A 23 -37.91 -16.13 1.14
C ASN A 23 -36.85 -15.73 0.11
N ILE A 24 -37.22 -15.01 -0.94
CA ILE A 24 -36.26 -14.51 -1.94
C ILE A 24 -35.34 -13.47 -1.30
N GLU A 25 -35.90 -12.52 -0.55
CA GLU A 25 -35.09 -11.50 0.12
C GLU A 25 -34.19 -12.11 1.21
N LEU A 26 -34.67 -13.10 1.95
CA LEU A 26 -33.88 -13.80 2.94
C LEU A 26 -32.66 -14.47 2.30
N LYS A 27 -32.86 -15.24 1.23
CA LYS A 27 -31.76 -15.88 0.49
C LYS A 27 -30.75 -14.87 -0.04
N ARG A 28 -31.22 -13.75 -0.61
CA ARG A 28 -30.34 -12.67 -1.07
C ARG A 28 -29.51 -12.08 0.06
N LYS A 29 -30.11 -11.92 1.25
CA LYS A 29 -29.42 -11.38 2.42
C LYS A 29 -28.42 -12.36 3.01
N GLU A 30 -28.73 -13.66 3.01
CA GLU A 30 -27.79 -14.72 3.40
C GLU A 30 -26.59 -14.80 2.44
N GLU A 31 -26.83 -14.76 1.13
CA GLU A 31 -25.77 -14.71 0.10
C GLU A 31 -24.89 -13.45 0.24
N GLN A 32 -25.52 -12.29 0.50
CA GLN A 32 -24.82 -11.04 0.73
C GLN A 32 -23.94 -11.10 1.98
N LEU A 33 -24.44 -11.69 3.07
CA LEU A 33 -23.69 -11.86 4.32
C LEU A 33 -22.47 -12.76 4.10
N SER A 34 -22.66 -13.93 3.49
CA SER A 34 -21.57 -14.85 3.17
C SER A 34 -20.48 -14.18 2.35
N SER A 35 -20.85 -13.39 1.33
CA SER A 35 -19.85 -12.66 0.52
C SER A 35 -19.06 -11.62 1.32
N TYR A 36 -19.67 -11.00 2.34
CA TYR A 36 -18.96 -10.05 3.20
C TYR A 36 -18.05 -10.75 4.20
N GLU A 37 -18.48 -11.88 4.76
CA GLU A 37 -17.67 -12.71 5.64
C GLU A 37 -16.44 -13.25 4.92
N ASP A 38 -16.59 -13.76 3.69
CA ASP A 38 -15.47 -14.24 2.86
C ASP A 38 -14.46 -13.12 2.59
N LYS A 39 -14.93 -11.92 2.19
CA LYS A 39 -14.06 -10.76 1.97
C LYS A 39 -13.34 -10.32 3.23
N LEU A 40 -14.03 -10.32 4.36
CA LEU A 40 -13.44 -9.96 5.64
C LEU A 40 -12.39 -11.00 6.02
N PHE A 41 -12.66 -12.29 5.83
CA PHE A 41 -11.71 -13.36 6.07
C PHE A 41 -10.48 -13.27 5.16
N ASP A 42 -10.66 -13.03 3.86
CA ASP A 42 -9.54 -12.87 2.91
C ASP A 42 -8.63 -11.69 3.28
N VAL A 43 -9.19 -10.63 3.84
CA VAL A 43 -8.43 -9.43 4.26
C VAL A 43 -7.80 -9.60 5.64
N CYS A 44 -8.48 -10.27 6.59
CA CYS A 44 -8.10 -10.27 8.01
C CYS A 44 -7.58 -11.62 8.51
N GLY A 45 -7.65 -12.69 7.71
CA GLY A 45 -7.04 -13.99 7.99
C GLY A 45 -7.41 -14.65 9.32
N SER A 46 -8.55 -14.32 9.94
CA SER A 46 -9.04 -14.67 11.30
C SER A 46 -8.55 -13.82 12.49
N GLN A 47 -7.86 -12.70 12.25
CA GLN A 47 -7.32 -11.83 13.30
C GLN A 47 -8.06 -10.49 13.37
N ASP A 48 -7.83 -9.79 14.48
CA ASP A 48 -8.39 -8.48 14.75
C ASP A 48 -7.98 -7.49 13.66
N PHE A 49 -8.94 -7.13 12.81
CA PHE A 49 -8.75 -6.24 11.67
C PHE A 49 -8.08 -4.92 12.05
N GLU A 50 -8.37 -4.39 13.24
CA GLU A 50 -7.81 -3.11 13.68
C GLU A 50 -6.30 -3.24 13.94
N ASN A 51 -5.88 -4.33 14.58
CA ASN A 51 -4.45 -4.61 14.82
C ASN A 51 -3.69 -4.87 13.52
N ASP A 52 -4.25 -5.63 12.58
CA ASP A 52 -3.62 -5.89 11.28
C ASP A 52 -3.52 -4.62 10.43
N LEU A 53 -4.56 -3.78 10.46
CA LEU A 53 -4.56 -2.49 9.80
C LEU A 53 -3.47 -1.58 10.37
N ASP A 54 -3.32 -1.53 11.70
CA ASP A 54 -2.30 -0.71 12.35
C ASP A 54 -0.88 -1.23 12.08
N ARG A 55 -0.67 -2.56 12.13
CA ARG A 55 0.59 -3.18 11.70
C ARG A 55 0.93 -2.81 10.24
N LEU A 56 -0.05 -2.91 9.34
CA LEU A 56 0.16 -2.58 7.93
C LEU A 56 0.50 -1.10 7.74
N LYS A 57 -0.14 -0.18 8.48
CA LYS A 57 0.22 1.24 8.46
C LYS A 57 1.66 1.46 8.93
N GLU A 58 2.10 0.78 9.98
CA GLU A 58 3.48 0.86 10.46
C GLU A 58 4.49 0.35 9.43
N GLU A 59 4.19 -0.77 8.77
CA GLU A 59 5.03 -1.33 7.70
C GLU A 59 5.12 -0.41 6.48
N ILE A 60 4.00 0.20 6.08
CA ILE A 60 3.96 1.21 5.02
C ILE A 60 4.81 2.42 5.40
N GLU A 61 4.65 2.93 6.61
CA GLU A 61 5.39 4.10 7.10
C GLU A 61 6.91 3.81 7.16
N LYS A 62 7.29 2.62 7.65
CA LYS A 62 8.68 2.17 7.66
C LYS A 62 9.27 2.10 6.25
N SER A 63 8.53 1.50 5.31
CA SER A 63 8.95 1.37 3.91
C SER A 63 9.05 2.74 3.23
N SER A 64 8.11 3.64 3.51
CA SER A 64 8.12 5.01 3.01
C SER A 64 9.34 5.80 3.50
N LYS A 65 9.68 5.68 4.80
CA LYS A 65 10.88 6.28 5.39
C LYS A 65 12.16 5.75 4.76
N GLN A 66 12.26 4.43 4.57
CA GLN A 66 13.40 3.81 3.89
C GLN A 66 13.55 4.33 2.46
N ARG A 67 12.45 4.38 1.71
CA ARG A 67 12.43 4.95 0.35
C ARG A 67 12.88 6.40 0.33
N ALA A 68 12.38 7.23 1.25
CA ALA A 68 12.77 8.64 1.33
C ALA A 68 14.26 8.81 1.65
N MET A 69 14.80 8.01 2.58
CA MET A 69 16.22 8.00 2.91
C MET A 69 17.09 7.60 1.70
N LEU A 70 16.70 6.53 0.99
CA LEU A 70 17.42 6.07 -0.20
C LEU A 70 17.37 7.10 -1.32
N ALA A 71 16.20 7.68 -1.59
CA ALA A 71 16.04 8.74 -2.58
C ALA A 71 16.86 9.99 -2.22
N GLY A 72 16.84 10.42 -0.96
CA GLY A 72 17.63 11.54 -0.47
C GLY A 72 19.13 11.31 -0.59
N ALA A 73 19.61 10.14 -0.16
CA ALA A 73 21.02 9.76 -0.33
C ALA A 73 21.41 9.74 -1.81
N THR A 74 20.58 9.16 -2.67
CA THR A 74 20.81 9.08 -4.12
C THR A 74 20.95 10.48 -4.72
N ALA A 75 20.05 11.41 -4.37
CA ALA A 75 20.10 12.79 -4.85
C ALA A 75 21.39 13.50 -4.38
N VAL A 76 21.75 13.36 -3.11
CA VAL A 76 22.95 14.00 -2.53
C VAL A 76 24.24 13.47 -3.17
N TYR A 77 24.41 12.15 -3.24
CA TYR A 77 25.60 11.55 -3.83
C TYR A 77 25.72 11.86 -5.32
N SER A 78 24.60 11.85 -6.07
CA SER A 78 24.62 12.21 -7.49
C SER A 78 25.06 13.66 -7.68
N GLN A 79 24.55 14.58 -6.86
CA GLN A 79 24.93 15.99 -6.92
C GLN A 79 26.43 16.19 -6.62
N PHE A 80 26.97 15.51 -5.61
CA PHE A 80 28.40 15.59 -5.30
C PHE A 80 29.27 15.05 -6.43
N ILE A 81 28.87 13.96 -7.08
CA ILE A 81 29.59 13.44 -8.23
C ILE A 81 29.56 14.47 -9.37
N THR A 82 28.39 15.01 -9.73
CA THR A 82 28.27 16.05 -10.77
C THR A 82 29.16 17.27 -10.49
N GLN A 83 29.25 17.72 -9.23
CA GLN A 83 30.15 18.83 -8.85
C GLN A 83 31.63 18.49 -9.09
N LEU A 84 32.04 17.27 -8.75
CA LEU A 84 33.42 16.81 -8.87
C LEU A 84 33.81 16.41 -10.30
N THR A 85 32.87 15.99 -11.13
CA THR A 85 33.12 15.54 -12.51
C THR A 85 32.77 16.59 -13.56
N ASP A 86 31.54 17.07 -13.57
CA ASP A 86 30.98 17.85 -14.68
C ASP A 86 31.27 19.34 -14.48
N GLU A 87 31.20 19.81 -13.23
CA GLU A 87 31.50 21.20 -12.85
C GLU A 87 33.00 21.44 -12.58
N ASN A 88 33.83 20.40 -12.60
CA ASN A 88 35.28 20.45 -12.34
C ASN A 88 35.67 21.15 -11.02
N GLN A 89 34.90 20.95 -9.94
CA GLN A 89 35.28 21.47 -8.63
C GLN A 89 36.47 20.70 -8.06
N SER A 90 37.57 21.41 -7.77
CA SER A 90 38.80 20.84 -7.20
C SER A 90 38.79 20.74 -5.67
N CYS A 91 37.63 20.81 -5.04
CA CYS A 91 37.48 20.76 -3.59
C CYS A 91 36.33 19.83 -3.15
N CYS A 92 36.43 19.33 -1.91
CA CYS A 92 35.40 18.48 -1.33
C CYS A 92 34.08 19.25 -1.14
N PRO A 93 32.94 18.74 -1.63
CA PRO A 93 31.66 19.48 -1.61
C PRO A 93 31.07 19.64 -0.20
N VAL A 94 31.59 18.92 0.80
CA VAL A 94 31.12 18.99 2.19
C VAL A 94 31.98 19.95 3.03
N CYS A 95 33.30 19.80 2.97
CA CYS A 95 34.23 20.55 3.83
C CYS A 95 35.03 21.63 3.10
N GLN A 96 34.84 21.76 1.78
CA GLN A 96 35.47 22.76 0.91
C GLN A 96 37.00 22.73 0.88
N ARG A 97 37.64 21.67 1.40
CA ARG A 97 39.09 21.47 1.30
C ARG A 97 39.45 21.10 -0.14
N GLY A 98 40.45 21.77 -0.69
CA GLY A 98 41.01 21.41 -2.00
C GLY A 98 41.65 20.03 -1.97
N PHE A 99 41.49 19.28 -3.05
CA PHE A 99 42.24 18.03 -3.27
C PHE A 99 43.68 18.38 -3.64
N GLN A 100 44.66 17.76 -2.99
CA GLN A 100 46.07 18.05 -3.25
C GLN A 100 46.58 17.34 -4.50
N THR A 101 45.93 16.24 -4.88
CA THR A 101 46.28 15.46 -6.06
C THR A 101 45.03 15.01 -6.81
N GLU A 102 45.18 14.77 -8.11
CA GLU A 102 44.12 14.18 -8.93
C GLU A 102 43.73 12.78 -8.43
N ALA A 103 44.68 12.03 -7.85
CA ALA A 103 44.41 10.70 -7.30
C ALA A 103 43.41 10.75 -6.12
N GLU A 104 43.55 11.74 -5.23
CA GLU A 104 42.60 11.95 -4.12
C GLU A 104 41.20 12.28 -4.64
N LEU A 105 41.09 13.12 -5.68
CA LEU A 105 39.81 13.45 -6.30
C LEU A 105 39.13 12.19 -6.89
N GLN A 106 39.88 11.39 -7.64
CA GLN A 106 39.37 10.16 -8.26
C GLN A 106 38.97 9.11 -7.22
N GLU A 107 39.71 9.00 -6.11
CA GLU A 107 39.36 8.09 -5.01
C GLU A 107 38.02 8.47 -4.37
N VAL A 108 37.80 9.77 -4.13
CA VAL A 108 36.52 10.26 -3.58
C VAL A 108 35.38 10.02 -4.56
N ILE A 109 35.54 10.32 -5.86
CA ILE A 109 34.52 10.05 -6.86
C ILE A 109 34.16 8.55 -6.88
N SER A 110 35.17 7.67 -6.84
CA SER A 110 34.97 6.22 -6.80
C SER A 110 34.20 5.77 -5.56
N ASP A 111 34.54 6.30 -4.38
CA ASP A 111 33.82 6.00 -3.14
C ASP A 111 32.34 6.42 -3.22
N LEU A 112 32.06 7.65 -3.70
CA LEU A 112 30.68 8.13 -3.85
C LEU A 112 29.88 7.29 -4.87
N GLN A 113 30.49 6.92 -6.00
CA GLN A 113 29.87 6.03 -6.99
C GLN A 113 29.58 4.64 -6.43
N SER A 114 30.48 4.09 -5.60
CA SER A 114 30.27 2.79 -4.95
C SER A 114 29.07 2.81 -3.99
N LYS A 115 28.91 3.90 -3.22
CA LYS A 115 27.78 4.07 -2.30
C LYS A 115 26.45 4.20 -3.03
N LEU A 116 26.45 4.84 -4.20
CA LEU A 116 25.28 4.94 -5.07
C LEU A 116 24.87 3.60 -5.68
N ARG A 117 25.83 2.75 -6.10
CA ARG A 117 25.54 1.42 -6.66
C ARG A 117 24.86 0.48 -5.66
N LEU A 118 25.10 0.68 -4.37
CA LEU A 118 24.50 -0.12 -3.29
C LEU A 118 23.08 0.37 -2.88
N ALA A 119 22.62 1.51 -3.41
CA ALA A 119 21.31 2.08 -3.12
C ALA A 119 20.14 1.46 -3.92
N PRO A 120 20.23 1.22 -5.25
CA PRO A 120 19.12 0.68 -6.03
C PRO A 120 18.82 -0.80 -5.74
N ASP A 121 19.79 -1.60 -5.26
CA ASP A 121 19.56 -3.01 -4.87
C ASP A 121 18.66 -3.17 -3.62
N LYS A 122 18.28 -2.06 -2.96
CA LYS A 122 17.47 -2.04 -1.73
C LYS A 122 16.09 -1.40 -1.90
N LEU A 123 15.72 -1.03 -3.12
CA LEU A 123 14.41 -0.45 -3.47
C LEU A 123 13.44 -1.53 -3.97
#